data_AF-M1CXI2-F1
#
_entry.id   AF-M1CXI2-F1
#
_cell.length_a   1.000
_cell.length_b   1.000
_cell.length_c   1.000
_cell.angle_alpha   90.00
_cell.angle_beta   90.00
_cell.angle_gamma   90.00
#
_symmetry.space_group_name_H-M   'P 1'
#
loop_
_entity.id
_entity.type
_entity.pdbx_description
1 polymer ?
#
loop_
_entity_poly.entity_id
_entity_poly.type
_entity_poly.pdbx_seq_one_letter_code
_entity_poly.pdbx_strand_id
1 'polypeptide(L)'
;MWALGRDSEYWEEAEKFEPERFNENPLDVSGNHFQFIPFGAGRRICPGINFSMASMELCLAQLLCHFDWKLVNGVSPQQLDMTVNFGNVASRKNSLYLLASPFVKQDAR
;
A
#
# COMPACT_ATOMS: atom_id res chain seq x y z
N MET A 1 6.30 -13.83 2.30
CA MET A 1 5.48 -12.60 2.38
C MET A 1 4.54 -12.46 1.20
N TRP A 2 5.02 -12.42 -0.05
CA TRP A 2 4.14 -12.27 -1.22
C TRP A 2 3.01 -13.32 -1.30
N ALA A 3 3.35 -14.61 -1.14
CA ALA A 3 2.36 -15.68 -1.13
C ALA A 3 1.40 -15.61 0.08
N LEU A 4 1.91 -15.34 1.28
CA LEU A 4 1.09 -15.24 2.51
C LEU A 4 0.00 -14.16 2.41
N GLY A 5 0.31 -13.00 1.81
CA GLY A 5 -0.67 -11.92 1.62
C GLY A 5 -1.66 -12.15 0.47
N ARG A 6 -1.58 -13.28 -0.22
CA ARG A 6 -2.43 -13.68 -1.37
C ARG A 6 -3.06 -15.06 -1.19
N ASP A 7 -2.85 -15.67 -0.03
CA ASP A 7 -3.35 -17.00 0.25
C ASP A 7 -4.84 -16.92 0.63
N SER A 8 -5.69 -17.53 -0.19
CA SER A 8 -7.14 -17.58 0.02
C SER A 8 -7.55 -18.39 1.25
N GLU A 9 -6.65 -19.21 1.82
CA GLU A 9 -6.91 -19.89 3.09
C GLU A 9 -6.99 -18.90 4.27
N TYR A 10 -6.23 -17.79 4.19
CA TYR A 10 -6.14 -16.78 5.25
C TYR A 10 -6.87 -15.48 4.93
N TRP A 11 -7.09 -15.18 3.65
CA TRP A 11 -7.64 -13.91 3.20
C TRP A 11 -8.82 -14.14 2.26
N GLU A 12 -10.01 -13.70 2.66
CA GLU A 12 -11.16 -13.60 1.74
C GLU A 12 -10.81 -12.63 0.60
N GLU A 13 -11.20 -12.96 -0.64
CA GLU A 13 -10.85 -12.19 -1.85
C GLU A 13 -9.37 -11.76 -1.90
N ALA A 14 -8.43 -12.67 -1.61
CA ALA A 14 -7.00 -12.37 -1.35
C ALA A 14 -6.25 -11.52 -2.41
N GLU A 15 -6.71 -11.50 -3.66
CA GLU A 15 -6.11 -10.69 -4.73
C GLU A 15 -6.70 -9.27 -4.83
N LYS A 16 -7.79 -8.98 -4.12
CA LYS A 16 -8.45 -7.68 -4.12
C LYS A 16 -7.74 -6.73 -3.17
N PHE A 17 -7.55 -5.50 -3.62
CA PHE A 17 -7.13 -4.41 -2.75
C PHE A 17 -8.32 -3.89 -1.94
N GLU A 18 -8.37 -4.24 -0.67
CA GLU A 18 -9.45 -3.88 0.26
C GLU A 18 -8.85 -3.47 1.62
N PRO A 19 -8.46 -2.19 1.80
CA PRO A 19 -7.91 -1.68 3.05
C PRO A 19 -8.82 -1.87 4.26
N GLU A 20 -10.13 -1.85 4.05
CA GLU A 20 -11.16 -1.89 5.09
C GLU A 20 -11.17 -3.22 5.86
N ARG A 21 -10.59 -4.28 5.31
CA ARG A 21 -10.47 -5.59 6.00
C ARG A 21 -9.72 -5.53 7.32
N PHE A 22 -8.89 -4.51 7.52
CA PHE A 22 -8.13 -4.31 8.74
C PHE A 22 -8.92 -3.52 9.82
N ASN A 23 -10.13 -3.02 9.51
CA ASN A 23 -10.95 -2.28 10.47
C ASN A 23 -11.59 -3.21 11.51
N GLU A 24 -12.10 -4.37 11.09
CA GLU A 24 -12.84 -5.30 11.95
C GLU A 24 -11.90 -6.24 12.73
N ASN A 25 -10.73 -6.52 12.18
CA ASN A 25 -9.69 -7.32 12.81
C ASN A 25 -8.35 -6.57 12.70
N PRO A 26 -8.01 -5.72 13.69
CA PRO A 26 -6.80 -4.92 13.66
C PRO A 26 -5.58 -5.81 13.86
N LEU A 27 -5.11 -6.42 12.76
CA LEU A 27 -3.85 -7.14 12.73
C LEU A 27 -2.73 -6.12 12.94
N ASP A 28 -1.93 -6.33 13.99
CA ASP A 28 -0.75 -5.53 14.20
C ASP A 28 0.42 -6.02 13.33
N VAL A 29 1.45 -5.19 13.24
CA VAL A 29 2.70 -5.49 12.52
C VAL A 29 3.80 -5.97 13.46
N SER A 30 3.46 -6.44 14.67
CA SER A 30 4.41 -6.85 15.71
C SER A 30 5.10 -8.18 15.41
N GLY A 31 4.65 -8.90 14.38
CA GLY A 31 5.17 -10.21 13.98
C GLY A 31 4.53 -11.39 14.72
N ASN A 32 3.43 -11.16 15.46
CA ASN A 32 2.69 -12.19 16.18
C ASN A 32 1.58 -12.87 15.35
N HIS A 33 1.20 -12.27 14.21
CA HIS A 33 0.18 -12.80 13.31
C HIS A 33 0.84 -13.36 12.05
N PHE A 34 1.01 -14.69 11.95
CA PHE A 34 1.78 -15.31 10.87
C PHE A 34 1.18 -15.13 9.47
N GLN A 35 -0.13 -14.91 9.38
CA GLN A 35 -0.78 -14.54 8.12
C GLN A 35 -0.36 -13.13 7.64
N PHE A 36 0.15 -12.27 8.54
CA PHE A 36 0.49 -10.88 8.25
C PHE A 36 1.79 -10.43 8.94
N ILE A 37 2.93 -10.63 8.25
CA ILE A 37 4.28 -10.29 8.74
C ILE A 37 5.07 -9.39 7.78
N PRO A 38 4.56 -8.20 7.39
CA PRO A 38 5.20 -7.36 6.37
C PRO A 38 6.60 -6.86 6.77
N PHE A 39 6.93 -6.86 8.06
CA PHE A 39 8.23 -6.48 8.61
C PHE A 39 9.05 -7.68 9.14
N GLY A 40 8.61 -8.90 8.84
CA GLY A 40 9.16 -10.12 9.44
C GLY A 40 8.64 -10.40 10.84
N ALA A 41 9.31 -11.29 11.57
CA ALA A 41 8.94 -11.72 12.91
C ALA A 41 10.17 -12.12 13.75
N GLY A 42 9.99 -12.20 15.07
CA GLY A 42 11.01 -12.65 16.01
C GLY A 42 12.20 -11.68 16.15
N ARG A 43 13.36 -12.20 16.58
CA ARG A 43 14.55 -11.38 16.93
C ARG A 43 15.15 -10.57 15.77
N ARG A 44 14.76 -10.85 14.53
CA ARG A 44 15.24 -10.19 13.31
C ARG A 44 14.14 -9.40 12.60
N ILE A 45 13.04 -9.12 13.31
CA ILE A 45 12.00 -8.21 12.83
C ILE A 45 12.61 -6.84 12.49
N CYS A 46 12.06 -6.17 11.48
CA CYS A 46 12.57 -4.89 11.02
C CYS A 46 12.62 -3.88 12.19
N PRO A 47 13.81 -3.33 12.52
CA PRO A 47 13.91 -2.34 13.59
C PRO A 47 13.26 -0.99 13.20
N GLY A 48 12.92 -0.81 11.92
CA GLY A 48 12.36 0.42 11.36
C GLY A 48 10.82 0.50 11.35
N ILE A 49 10.09 -0.43 11.98
CA ILE A 49 8.61 -0.45 11.94
C ILE A 49 8.02 0.92 12.31
N ASN A 50 8.31 1.42 13.51
CA ASN A 50 7.70 2.65 14.01
C ASN A 50 8.05 3.87 13.13
N PHE A 51 9.30 3.94 12.66
CA PHE A 51 9.75 5.00 11.75
C PHE A 51 9.01 4.95 10.40
N SER A 52 8.88 3.75 9.83
CA SER A 52 8.18 3.55 8.56
C SER A 52 6.70 3.87 8.65
N MET A 53 6.02 3.46 9.73
CA MET A 53 4.60 3.73 9.93
C MET A 53 4.34 5.24 9.98
N ALA A 54 5.09 5.97 10.82
CA ALA A 54 4.94 7.43 10.93
C ALA A 54 5.29 8.16 9.62
N SER A 55 6.35 7.72 8.92
CA SER A 55 6.76 8.33 7.66
C SER A 55 5.76 8.07 6.52
N MET A 56 5.22 6.86 6.43
CA MET A 56 4.24 6.48 5.41
C MET A 56 2.90 7.21 5.62
N GLU A 57 2.44 7.33 6.86
CA GLU A 57 1.23 8.08 7.19
C GLU A 57 1.37 9.55 6.79
N LEU A 58 2.49 10.20 7.18
CA LEU A 58 2.76 11.59 6.80
C LEU A 58 2.86 11.76 5.28
N CYS A 59 3.60 10.88 4.60
CA CYS A 59 3.76 10.94 3.16
C CYS A 59 2.41 10.80 2.45
N LEU A 60 1.59 9.83 2.85
CA LEU A 60 0.28 9.60 2.27
C LEU A 60 -0.65 10.79 2.51
N ALA A 61 -0.68 11.33 3.73
CA ALA A 61 -1.46 12.53 4.05
C ALA A 61 -1.05 13.72 3.17
N GLN A 62 0.25 13.93 2.95
CA GLN A 62 0.73 15.01 2.08
C GLN A 62 0.33 14.81 0.62
N LEU A 63 0.43 13.58 0.10
CA LEU A 63 0.04 13.26 -1.28
C LEU A 63 -1.47 13.43 -1.50
N LEU A 64 -2.30 13.03 -0.53
CA LEU A 64 -3.76 13.09 -0.64
C LEU A 64 -4.34 14.48 -0.38
N CYS A 65 -3.80 15.23 0.59
CA CYS A 65 -4.37 16.52 0.98
C CYS A 65 -3.98 17.67 0.06
N HIS A 66 -2.86 17.56 -0.66
CA HIS A 66 -2.31 18.67 -1.44
C HIS A 66 -2.41 18.48 -2.96
N PHE A 67 -2.72 17.27 -3.45
CA PHE A 67 -2.69 17.00 -4.88
C PHE A 67 -3.88 16.17 -5.36
N ASP A 68 -4.44 16.58 -6.50
CA ASP A 68 -5.25 15.76 -7.37
C ASP A 68 -4.35 14.98 -8.34
N TRP A 69 -4.58 13.67 -8.43
CA TRP A 69 -3.77 12.77 -9.23
C TRP A 69 -4.51 12.30 -10.48
N LYS A 70 -3.84 12.35 -11.63
CA LYS A 70 -4.36 11.81 -12.89
C LYS A 70 -3.32 10.92 -13.57
N LEU A 71 -3.77 9.86 -14.23
CA LEU A 71 -2.92 9.05 -15.09
C LEU A 71 -2.53 9.83 -16.34
N VAL A 72 -1.26 9.71 -16.73
CA VAL A 72 -0.75 10.30 -17.98
C VAL A 72 -1.50 9.64 -19.15
N ASN A 73 -1.87 10.45 -20.15
CA ASN A 73 -2.57 10.02 -21.36
C ASN A 73 -3.97 9.42 -21.14
N GLY A 74 -4.58 9.59 -19.96
CA GLY A 74 -5.95 9.13 -19.69
C GLY A 74 -6.12 7.60 -19.70
N VAL A 75 -5.03 6.85 -19.48
CA VAL A 75 -5.04 5.38 -19.33
C VAL A 75 -5.97 5.01 -18.16
N SER A 76 -6.76 3.94 -18.29
CA SER A 76 -7.61 3.50 -17.19
C SER A 76 -6.77 2.78 -16.11
N PRO A 77 -7.17 2.83 -14.82
CA PRO A 77 -6.44 2.13 -13.75
C PRO A 77 -6.29 0.63 -13.99
N GLN A 78 -7.27 -0.01 -14.66
CA GLN A 78 -7.26 -1.44 -14.96
C GLN A 78 -6.22 -1.83 -16.01
N GLN A 79 -5.70 -0.87 -16.78
CA GLN A 79 -4.68 -1.09 -17.81
C GLN A 79 -3.25 -0.94 -17.26
N LEU A 80 -3.09 -0.61 -15.97
CA LEU A 80 -1.77 -0.46 -15.37
C LEU A 80 -1.07 -1.82 -15.26
N ASP A 81 0.17 -1.88 -15.75
CA ASP A 81 1.03 -3.03 -15.53
C ASP A 81 1.50 -3.07 -14.07
N MET A 82 0.89 -3.98 -13.31
CA MET A 82 1.20 -4.25 -11.91
C MET A 82 2.18 -5.41 -11.73
N THR A 83 2.85 -5.86 -12.81
CA THR A 83 3.91 -6.88 -12.72
C THR A 83 4.95 -6.47 -11.70
N VAL A 84 5.33 -7.40 -10.82
CA VAL A 84 6.25 -7.16 -9.72
C VAL A 84 7.66 -7.61 -10.09
N ASN A 85 8.66 -6.79 -9.77
CA ASN A 85 10.04 -7.22 -9.67
C ASN A 85 10.26 -7.87 -8.30
N PHE A 86 10.65 -9.14 -8.30
CA PHE A 86 10.95 -9.88 -7.08
C PHE A 86 12.40 -9.64 -6.65
N GLY A 87 12.57 -9.16 -5.42
CA GLY A 87 13.86 -8.92 -4.78
C GLY A 87 13.65 -8.73 -3.28
N ASN A 88 14.58 -8.03 -2.61
CA ASN A 88 14.43 -7.70 -1.18
C ASN A 88 13.18 -6.86 -0.90
N VAL A 89 12.71 -6.11 -1.89
CA VAL A 89 11.45 -5.35 -1.88
C VAL A 89 10.67 -5.76 -3.13
N ALA A 90 9.37 -6.04 -2.96
CA ALA A 90 8.46 -6.18 -4.08
C ALA A 90 8.12 -4.79 -4.62
N SER A 91 8.67 -4.43 -5.78
CA SER A 91 8.39 -3.17 -6.46
C SER A 91 7.72 -3.42 -7.80
N ARG A 92 7.03 -2.42 -8.35
CA ARG A 92 6.53 -2.52 -9.73
C ARG A 92 7.70 -2.65 -10.70
N LYS A 93 7.52 -3.49 -11.71
CA LYS A 93 8.47 -3.67 -12.81
C LYS A 93 8.69 -2.38 -13.59
N ASN A 94 7.59 -1.68 -13.87
CA ASN A 94 7.57 -0.44 -14.65
C ASN A 94 7.14 0.73 -13.76
N SER A 95 7.82 1.87 -13.89
CA SER A 95 7.52 3.10 -13.15
C SER A 95 6.08 3.57 -13.35
N LEU A 96 5.49 4.15 -12.31
CA LEU A 96 4.18 4.81 -12.38
C LEU A 96 4.37 6.27 -12.77
N TYR A 97 3.69 6.71 -13.83
CA TYR A 97 3.68 8.11 -14.25
C TYR A 97 2.32 8.72 -13.93
N LEU A 98 2.33 9.83 -13.19
CA LEU A 98 1.15 10.58 -12.77
C LEU A 98 1.34 12.07 -13.01
N LEU A 99 0.23 12.76 -13.25
CA LEU A 99 0.13 14.21 -13.21
C LEU A 99 -0.42 14.61 -11.84
N ALA A 100 0.36 15.40 -11.10
CA ALA A 100 -0.05 15.99 -9.84
C ALA A 100 -0.47 17.44 -10.09
N SER A 101 -1.72 17.77 -9.77
CA SER A 101 -2.21 19.15 -9.77
C SER A 101 -2.49 19.55 -8.32
N PRO A 102 -2.16 20.78 -7.88
CA PRO A 102 -2.53 21.23 -6.55
C PRO A 102 -4.04 21.06 -6.30
N PHE A 103 -4.40 20.43 -5.19
CA PHE A 103 -5.80 20.30 -4.79
C PHE A 103 -6.33 21.69 -4.41
N VAL A 104 -7.31 22.17 -5.17
CA VAL A 104 -8.02 23.42 -4.88
C VAL A 104 -9.39 23.04 -4.32
N LYS A 105 -9.59 23.32 -3.04
CA LYS A 105 -10.90 23.17 -2.41
C LYS A 105 -11.88 24.05 -3.16
N GLN A 106 -12.82 23.47 -3.90
CA GLN A 106 -13.90 24.24 -4.49
C GLN A 106 -14.75 24.76 -3.34
N ASP A 107 -14.83 26.08 -3.19
CA ASP A 107 -15.68 26.70 -2.19
C ASP A 107 -17.11 26.19 -2.37
N ALA A 108 -17.66 25.59 -1.32
CA ALA A 108 -19.04 25.12 -1.28
C ALA A 108 -19.97 26.32 -1.55
N ARG A 109 -20.72 26.26 -2.64
CA ARG A 109 -21.84 27.15 -2.90
C ARG A 109 -23.01 26.83 -2.00
#